data_AF-A0A946FTG5-F1
#
_entry.id   AF-A0A946FTG5-F1
#
_cell.length_a   1.000
_cell.length_b   1.000
_cell.length_c   1.000
_cell.angle_alpha   90.00
_cell.angle_beta   90.00
_cell.angle_gamma   90.00
#
_symmetry.space_group_name_H-M   'P 1'
#
loop_
_entity.id
_entity.type
_entity.pdbx_description
1 polymer ?
#
loop_
_entity_poly.entity_id
_entity_poly.type
_entity_poly.pdbx_seq_one_letter_code
_entity_poly.pdbx_strand_id
1 'polypeptide(L)'
;MVAIIFQFIIFLTALMSLFGCAGISANAGPYPEISFQHRVQEKFNFNIRSETVRKELKMIRTKNLTPGNALEIKILQKIALVSKKEDLRTVFDTLWENEKNFQSILSHPNKTDKFIPSLALIYYLLSSSTGISWQEETSEKLYHDVFEKLESHKLSGYALHFYTLALLNNGKYKAALPWLERLKKNTSIQIFIEDLQKAFIMSENGRDFETAVQLLSMICTSKTQNDIKIDESRIDFAVISMIKKGYISTLKNKLAPILNEFPELKKLSFAKRITEYTMIQNSSKRSSGPIVWVKVQVIKADNKTNYIDPELAIAYSELQKTLNYSSFKLLDSKVFRLTAGDEAKLNISSKINAELIALKVNDTISRLKIIISQKRKEIFNTIIESIDGGVTTIGGPQTRQTHILLRVTTYNEYSL
;
A
#
# COMPACT_ATOMS: atom_id res chain seq x y z
N MET A 1 22.29 -61.40 53.47
CA MET A 1 22.85 -60.03 53.62
C MET A 1 22.45 -59.10 52.47
N VAL A 2 22.52 -59.55 51.20
CA VAL A 2 22.15 -58.74 50.02
C VAL A 2 20.67 -58.34 49.97
N ALA A 3 19.75 -59.21 50.41
CA ALA A 3 18.31 -58.93 50.39
C ALA A 3 17.86 -57.82 51.37
N ILE A 4 18.53 -57.71 52.52
CA ILE A 4 18.22 -56.71 53.55
C ILE A 4 18.68 -55.31 53.09
N ILE A 5 19.83 -55.25 52.41
CA ILE A 5 20.35 -54.00 51.83
C ILE A 5 19.41 -53.48 50.73
N PHE A 6 18.85 -54.37 49.91
CA PHE A 6 17.94 -53.98 48.84
C PHE A 6 16.60 -53.46 49.37
N GLN A 7 16.04 -54.06 50.42
CA GLN A 7 14.83 -53.55 51.09
C GLN A 7 15.08 -52.20 51.78
N PHE A 8 16.26 -51.98 52.34
CA PHE A 8 16.61 -50.70 52.97
C PHE A 8 16.75 -49.58 51.93
N ILE A 9 17.32 -49.86 50.76
CA ILE A 9 17.45 -48.88 49.66
C ILE A 9 16.07 -48.50 49.09
N ILE A 10 15.17 -49.48 48.92
CA ILE A 10 13.79 -49.23 48.46
C ILE A 10 13.01 -48.40 49.49
N PHE A 11 13.17 -48.69 50.79
CA PHE A 11 12.53 -47.91 51.84
C PHE A 11 13.08 -46.48 51.91
N LEU A 12 14.39 -46.29 51.72
CA LEU A 12 15.02 -44.96 51.72
C LEU A 12 14.63 -44.13 50.49
N THR A 13 14.46 -44.76 49.32
CA THR A 13 13.96 -44.07 48.11
C THR A 13 12.47 -43.74 48.22
N ALA A 14 11.66 -44.60 48.83
CA ALA A 14 10.26 -44.28 49.15
C ALA A 14 10.15 -43.13 50.17
N LEU A 15 11.00 -43.11 51.19
CA LEU A 15 11.03 -42.04 52.19
C LEU A 15 11.51 -40.70 51.58
N MET A 16 12.52 -40.72 50.71
CA MET A 16 13.00 -39.54 49.98
C MET A 16 11.98 -39.02 48.94
N SER A 17 11.11 -39.88 48.42
CA SER A 17 9.99 -39.47 47.55
C SER A 17 8.83 -38.81 48.31
N LEU A 18 8.74 -39.01 49.63
CA LEU A 18 7.74 -38.39 50.51
C LEU A 18 8.22 -37.07 51.13
N PHE A 19 9.52 -36.78 51.07
CA PHE A 19 10.11 -35.48 51.46
C PHE A 19 10.60 -34.68 50.23
N GLY A 20 9.90 -34.82 49.11
CA GLY A 20 10.01 -33.87 47.99
C GLY A 20 9.64 -32.48 48.48
N CYS A 21 10.66 -31.65 48.70
CA CYS A 21 10.64 -30.20 48.89
C CYS A 21 9.23 -29.57 48.97
N ALA A 22 8.64 -29.59 50.17
CA ALA A 22 7.69 -28.56 50.59
C ALA A 22 8.47 -27.24 50.76
N GLY A 23 9.00 -26.72 49.65
CA GLY A 23 9.31 -25.31 49.54
C GLY A 23 7.97 -24.59 49.66
N ILE A 24 7.89 -23.71 50.66
CA ILE A 24 6.75 -22.85 50.95
C ILE A 24 6.43 -22.04 49.68
N SER A 25 5.59 -22.60 48.80
CA SER A 25 4.86 -21.81 47.81
C SER A 25 3.71 -21.18 48.59
N ALA A 26 4.01 -20.03 49.19
CA ALA A 26 2.99 -19.18 49.75
C ALA A 26 1.97 -18.87 48.64
N ASN A 27 0.82 -19.55 48.67
CA ASN A 27 -0.46 -19.17 48.10
C ASN A 27 -0.40 -18.19 46.91
N ALA A 28 0.29 -18.57 45.83
CA ALA A 28 -0.02 -18.02 44.52
C ALA A 28 -1.25 -18.77 44.04
N GLY A 29 -2.42 -18.37 44.55
CA GLY A 29 -3.68 -18.74 43.92
C GLY A 29 -3.60 -18.41 42.42
N PRO A 30 -4.38 -19.09 41.56
CA PRO A 30 -4.34 -18.83 40.12
C PRO A 30 -4.42 -17.33 39.89
N TYR A 31 -3.41 -16.76 39.22
CA TYR A 31 -3.40 -15.36 38.87
C TYR A 31 -4.71 -15.05 38.15
N PRO A 32 -5.40 -13.95 38.51
CA PRO A 32 -6.66 -13.61 37.85
C PRO A 32 -6.42 -13.59 36.34
N GLU A 33 -7.19 -14.39 35.60
CA GLU A 33 -7.11 -14.45 34.15
C GLU A 33 -7.45 -13.06 33.61
N ILE A 34 -6.45 -12.41 33.01
CA ILE A 34 -6.60 -11.04 32.48
C ILE A 34 -7.36 -11.16 31.15
N SER A 35 -8.58 -10.62 31.12
CA SER A 35 -9.55 -10.94 30.06
C SER A 35 -9.08 -10.53 28.65
N PHE A 36 -8.19 -9.53 28.59
CA PHE A 36 -7.66 -8.97 27.35
C PHE A 36 -6.28 -9.51 26.94
N GLN A 37 -5.67 -10.44 27.68
CA GLN A 37 -4.40 -11.05 27.28
C GLN A 37 -4.52 -11.86 25.98
N HIS A 38 -5.70 -12.44 25.76
CA HIS A 38 -5.96 -13.26 24.58
C HIS A 38 -7.09 -12.72 23.70
N ARG A 39 -7.70 -11.59 24.06
CA ARG A 39 -8.82 -10.99 23.31
C ARG A 39 -8.66 -9.49 23.17
N VAL A 40 -9.12 -8.98 22.03
CA VAL A 40 -9.14 -7.56 21.70
C VAL A 40 -10.58 -7.18 21.36
N GLN A 41 -11.07 -6.14 22.02
CA GLN A 41 -12.47 -5.71 21.97
C GLN A 41 -12.65 -4.42 21.17
N GLU A 42 -11.65 -4.02 20.40
CA GLU A 42 -11.68 -2.82 19.59
C GLU A 42 -10.90 -2.99 18.28
N LYS A 43 -11.29 -2.19 17.29
CA LYS A 43 -10.56 -2.05 16.03
C LYS A 43 -9.32 -1.19 16.19
N PHE A 44 -8.40 -1.31 15.23
CA PHE A 44 -7.14 -0.59 15.18
C PHE A 44 -7.30 0.88 15.52
N ASN A 45 -6.73 1.23 16.66
CA ASN A 45 -6.63 2.59 17.14
C ASN A 45 -5.24 2.88 17.67
N PHE A 46 -4.88 4.15 17.81
CA PHE A 46 -3.57 4.52 18.35
C PHE A 46 -3.52 4.35 19.88
N ASN A 47 -4.67 4.21 20.54
CA ASN A 47 -4.79 4.00 21.98
C ASN A 47 -5.82 2.90 22.29
N ILE A 48 -6.04 2.62 23.58
CA ILE A 48 -7.09 1.68 24.03
C ILE A 48 -8.35 2.47 24.32
N ARG A 49 -9.42 2.23 23.54
CA ARG A 49 -10.72 2.90 23.66
C ARG A 49 -11.76 2.08 24.40
N SER A 50 -11.61 0.77 24.50
CA SER A 50 -12.56 -0.08 25.21
C SER A 50 -12.65 0.33 26.69
N GLU A 51 -13.78 0.90 27.09
CA GLU A 51 -14.07 1.33 28.47
C GLU A 51 -13.87 0.17 29.46
N THR A 52 -14.29 -1.04 29.08
CA THR A 52 -14.11 -2.27 29.87
C THR A 52 -12.63 -2.56 30.09
N VAL A 53 -11.83 -2.55 29.03
CA VAL A 53 -10.37 -2.82 29.14
C VAL A 53 -9.67 -1.71 29.91
N ARG A 54 -10.03 -0.44 29.72
CA ARG A 54 -9.46 0.68 30.48
C ARG A 54 -9.77 0.56 31.98
N LYS A 55 -10.97 0.13 32.35
CA LYS A 55 -11.34 -0.13 33.75
C LYS A 55 -10.54 -1.29 34.33
N GLU A 56 -10.41 -2.40 33.59
CA GLU A 56 -9.62 -3.56 34.02
C GLU A 56 -8.14 -3.19 34.21
N LEU A 57 -7.54 -2.49 33.25
CA LEU A 57 -6.16 -1.99 33.32
C LEU A 57 -5.93 -1.12 34.56
N LYS A 58 -6.88 -0.26 34.95
CA LYS A 58 -6.77 0.57 36.16
C LYS A 58 -6.78 -0.25 37.46
N MET A 59 -7.44 -1.41 37.48
CA MET A 59 -7.56 -2.25 38.68
C MET A 59 -6.35 -3.18 38.88
N ILE A 60 -5.62 -3.51 37.82
CA ILE A 60 -4.50 -4.46 37.89
C ILE A 60 -3.32 -3.85 38.66
N ARG A 61 -2.91 -4.53 39.74
CA ARG A 61 -1.68 -4.24 40.50
C ARG A 61 -0.53 -5.09 39.97
N THR A 62 0.51 -4.45 39.46
CA THR A 62 1.65 -5.11 38.78
C THR A 62 2.62 -5.82 39.72
N LYS A 63 2.55 -5.55 41.04
CA LYS A 63 3.45 -6.14 42.05
C LYS A 63 3.42 -7.67 42.10
N ASN A 64 2.29 -8.27 41.72
CA ASN A 64 2.10 -9.71 41.78
C ASN A 64 2.28 -10.38 40.40
N LEU A 65 2.67 -9.64 39.36
CA LEU A 65 2.85 -10.20 38.02
C LEU A 65 4.31 -10.60 37.80
N THR A 66 4.52 -11.54 36.87
CA THR A 66 5.88 -11.81 36.37
C THR A 66 6.49 -10.54 35.77
N PRO A 67 7.81 -10.37 35.73
CA PRO A 67 8.43 -9.14 35.20
C PRO A 67 7.98 -8.77 33.78
N GLY A 68 7.74 -9.76 32.91
CA GLY A 68 7.22 -9.55 31.55
C GLY A 68 5.79 -9.05 31.55
N ASN A 69 4.88 -9.74 32.25
CA ASN A 69 3.48 -9.32 32.34
C ASN A 69 3.34 -7.97 33.06
N ALA A 70 4.15 -7.72 34.09
CA ALA A 70 4.17 -6.45 34.79
C ALA A 70 4.53 -5.30 33.85
N LEU A 71 5.55 -5.48 33.00
CA LEU A 71 5.97 -4.47 32.04
C LEU A 71 4.92 -4.27 30.94
N GLU A 72 4.37 -5.35 30.39
CA GLU A 72 3.27 -5.30 29.41
C GLU A 72 2.09 -4.48 29.94
N ILE A 73 1.61 -4.79 31.16
CA ILE A 73 0.49 -4.08 31.78
C ILE A 73 0.83 -2.60 32.01
N LYS A 74 2.04 -2.27 32.46
CA LYS A 74 2.45 -0.86 32.62
C LYS A 74 2.43 -0.09 31.31
N ILE A 75 2.91 -0.70 30.22
CA ILE A 75 2.88 -0.09 28.89
C ILE A 75 1.43 0.12 28.44
N LEU A 76 0.58 -0.90 28.55
CA LEU A 76 -0.84 -0.80 28.19
C LEU A 76 -1.59 0.24 29.02
N GLN A 77 -1.32 0.32 30.33
CA GLN A 77 -1.88 1.36 31.21
C GLN A 77 -1.51 2.77 30.71
N LYS A 78 -0.25 2.99 30.28
CA LYS A 78 0.18 4.27 29.73
C LYS A 78 -0.49 4.57 28.38
N ILE A 79 -0.51 3.61 27.44
CA ILE A 79 -1.18 3.76 26.15
C ILE A 79 -2.68 4.07 26.33
N ALA A 80 -3.34 3.45 27.31
CA ALA A 80 -4.75 3.70 27.62
C ALA A 80 -5.06 5.12 28.11
N LEU A 81 -4.06 5.86 28.61
CA LEU A 81 -4.20 7.24 29.09
C LEU A 81 -3.96 8.28 27.99
N VAL A 82 -3.38 7.86 26.86
CA VAL A 82 -3.05 8.75 25.75
C VAL A 82 -4.31 9.24 25.05
N SER A 83 -4.41 10.56 24.88
CA SER A 83 -5.58 11.21 24.25
C SER A 83 -5.30 11.65 22.81
N LYS A 84 -4.04 11.96 22.48
CA LYS A 84 -3.61 12.33 21.12
C LYS A 84 -2.48 11.42 20.66
N LYS A 85 -2.36 11.19 19.34
CA LYS A 85 -1.37 10.24 18.80
C LYS A 85 0.05 10.70 19.08
N GLU A 86 0.28 12.00 19.04
CA GLU A 86 1.57 12.66 19.28
C GLU A 86 2.13 12.36 20.69
N ASP A 87 1.27 12.12 21.67
CA ASP A 87 1.67 11.88 23.07
C ASP A 87 2.23 10.46 23.31
N LEU A 88 2.13 9.56 22.33
CA LEU A 88 2.72 8.21 22.43
C LEU A 88 4.24 8.26 22.61
N ARG A 89 4.89 9.28 22.06
CA ARG A 89 6.32 9.53 22.27
C ARG A 89 6.62 9.81 23.74
N THR A 90 5.84 10.67 24.39
CA THR A 90 5.99 10.97 25.82
C THR A 90 5.82 9.73 26.69
N VAL A 91 4.95 8.79 26.27
CA VAL A 91 4.82 7.49 26.95
C VAL A 91 6.10 6.69 26.86
N PHE A 92 6.71 6.61 25.66
CA PHE A 92 8.00 5.94 25.49
C PHE A 92 9.08 6.57 26.38
N ASP A 93 9.24 7.89 26.31
CA ASP A 93 10.29 8.62 27.05
C ASP A 93 10.12 8.42 28.57
N THR A 94 8.88 8.50 29.07
CA THR A 94 8.58 8.24 30.49
C THR A 94 8.94 6.82 30.91
N LEU A 95 8.64 5.82 30.07
CA LEU A 95 8.96 4.41 30.36
C LEU A 95 10.46 4.17 30.31
N TRP A 96 11.14 4.77 29.33
CA TRP A 96 12.59 4.71 29.20
C TRP A 96 13.29 5.23 30.46
N GLU A 97 12.85 6.37 31.01
CA GLU A 97 13.46 6.98 32.20
C GLU A 97 13.14 6.22 33.49
N ASN A 98 11.92 5.69 33.64
CA ASN A 98 11.41 5.27 34.94
C ASN A 98 11.30 3.74 35.13
N GLU A 99 11.38 2.95 34.05
CA GLU A 99 11.20 1.50 34.13
C GLU A 99 12.51 0.74 33.94
N LYS A 100 13.10 0.28 35.05
CA LYS A 100 14.39 -0.46 35.06
C LYS A 100 14.46 -1.62 34.07
N ASN A 101 13.36 -2.37 33.91
CA ASN A 101 13.31 -3.51 32.99
C ASN A 101 13.25 -3.07 31.52
N PHE A 102 12.76 -1.87 31.22
CA PHE A 102 12.54 -1.38 29.86
C PHE A 102 13.85 -1.22 29.08
N GLN A 103 14.82 -0.52 29.68
CA GLN A 103 16.15 -0.33 29.07
C GLN A 103 16.92 -1.66 28.95
N SER A 104 16.83 -2.50 29.99
CA SER A 104 17.54 -3.78 30.06
C SER A 104 17.10 -4.73 28.94
N ILE A 105 15.80 -4.85 28.66
CA ILE A 105 15.30 -5.71 27.60
C ILE A 105 15.60 -5.16 26.21
N LEU A 106 15.59 -3.84 26.02
CA LEU A 106 15.95 -3.23 24.73
C LEU A 106 17.44 -3.41 24.42
N SER A 107 18.29 -3.45 25.44
CA SER A 107 19.72 -3.72 25.28
C SER A 107 20.02 -5.19 24.93
N HIS A 108 19.15 -6.12 25.34
CA HIS A 108 19.32 -7.57 25.14
C HIS A 108 18.03 -8.29 24.75
N PRO A 109 17.42 -7.94 23.61
CA PRO A 109 16.06 -8.35 23.28
C PRO A 109 15.92 -9.86 23.02
N ASN A 110 16.99 -10.52 22.57
CA ASN A 110 16.99 -11.94 22.21
C ASN A 110 17.11 -12.91 23.40
N LYS A 111 17.26 -12.42 24.64
CA LYS A 111 17.58 -13.28 25.79
C LYS A 111 16.35 -13.84 26.53
N THR A 112 15.12 -13.43 26.19
CA THR A 112 13.95 -13.82 27.00
C THR A 112 12.60 -13.76 26.29
N ASP A 113 12.09 -14.93 25.90
CA ASP A 113 10.73 -15.13 25.33
C ASP A 113 9.61 -14.50 26.17
N LYS A 114 9.79 -14.44 27.50
CA LYS A 114 8.79 -13.87 28.43
C LYS A 114 8.53 -12.36 28.24
N PHE A 115 9.39 -11.65 27.51
CA PHE A 115 9.22 -10.22 27.24
C PHE A 115 8.72 -9.93 25.82
N ILE A 116 8.47 -10.94 24.99
CA ILE A 116 8.00 -10.76 23.61
C ILE A 116 6.75 -9.86 23.51
N PRO A 117 5.71 -10.01 24.36
CA PRO A 117 4.58 -9.07 24.36
C PRO A 117 4.97 -7.63 24.71
N SER A 118 5.89 -7.45 25.67
CA SER A 118 6.39 -6.12 26.04
C SER A 118 7.20 -5.50 24.90
N LEU A 119 8.10 -6.25 24.27
CA LEU A 119 8.89 -5.80 23.12
C LEU A 119 7.98 -5.40 21.95
N ALA A 120 6.87 -6.10 21.74
CA ALA A 120 5.90 -5.80 20.69
C ALA A 120 5.23 -4.43 20.93
N LEU A 121 4.88 -4.12 22.18
CA LEU A 121 4.35 -2.81 22.55
C LEU A 121 5.41 -1.71 22.50
N ILE A 122 6.66 -2.03 22.83
CA ILE A 122 7.79 -1.09 22.70
C ILE A 122 8.06 -0.75 21.24
N TYR A 123 8.06 -1.76 20.36
CA TYR A 123 8.16 -1.55 18.92
C TYR A 123 7.05 -0.63 18.40
N TYR A 124 5.82 -0.83 18.89
CA TYR A 124 4.70 0.06 18.58
C TYR A 124 4.95 1.50 19.04
N LEU A 125 5.42 1.71 20.26
CA LEU A 125 5.74 3.06 20.75
C LEU A 125 6.84 3.72 19.92
N LEU A 126 7.90 2.98 19.56
CA LEU A 126 8.97 3.44 18.67
C LEU A 126 8.46 3.78 17.25
N SER A 127 7.41 3.10 16.78
CA SER A 127 6.79 3.43 15.48
C SER A 127 6.02 4.76 15.47
N SER A 128 5.80 5.36 16.64
CA SER A 128 5.09 6.65 16.78
C SER A 128 6.02 7.87 16.77
N SER A 129 7.31 7.68 17.00
CA SER A 129 8.34 8.73 17.04
C SER A 129 8.94 8.96 15.66
N THR A 130 8.39 9.93 14.92
CA THR A 130 8.98 10.37 13.64
C THR A 130 10.08 11.41 13.89
N GLY A 131 11.22 11.28 13.20
CA GLY A 131 12.26 12.31 13.16
C GLY A 131 13.32 12.23 14.27
N ILE A 132 13.43 11.10 14.98
CA ILE A 132 14.54 10.83 15.90
C ILE A 132 15.30 9.61 15.43
N SER A 133 16.51 9.84 14.91
CA SER A 133 17.33 8.81 14.27
C SER A 133 17.55 7.57 15.15
N TRP A 134 17.87 7.73 16.43
CA TRP A 134 18.18 6.59 17.28
C TRP A 134 16.95 5.74 17.63
N GLN A 135 15.75 6.34 17.74
CA GLN A 135 14.51 5.59 18.00
C GLN A 135 14.10 4.80 16.76
N GLU A 136 14.26 5.39 15.57
CA GLU A 136 14.06 4.71 14.28
C GLU A 136 15.06 3.54 14.12
N GLU A 137 16.35 3.77 14.38
CA GLU A 137 17.38 2.72 14.35
C GLU A 137 17.09 1.59 15.35
N THR A 138 16.66 1.95 16.56
CA THR A 138 16.26 0.98 17.59
C THR A 138 15.05 0.16 17.15
N SER A 139 14.06 0.80 16.49
CA SER A 139 12.88 0.12 15.96
C SER A 139 13.25 -0.89 14.89
N GLU A 140 14.07 -0.50 13.91
CA GLU A 140 14.53 -1.39 12.83
C GLU A 140 15.38 -2.54 13.37
N LYS A 141 16.31 -2.26 14.30
CA LYS A 141 17.10 -3.29 14.96
C LYS A 141 16.21 -4.29 15.69
N LEU A 142 15.24 -3.82 16.48
CA LEU A 142 14.31 -4.69 17.20
C LEU A 142 13.47 -5.55 16.25
N TYR A 143 13.06 -4.99 15.11
CA TYR A 143 12.36 -5.76 14.07
C TYR A 143 13.23 -6.90 13.53
N HIS A 144 14.46 -6.60 13.10
CA HIS A 144 15.35 -7.61 12.50
C HIS A 144 15.86 -8.65 13.50
N ASP A 145 16.21 -8.24 14.71
CA ASP A 145 16.79 -9.12 15.72
C ASP A 145 15.75 -10.08 16.32
N VAL A 146 14.51 -9.61 16.49
CA VAL A 146 13.44 -10.36 17.17
C VAL A 146 12.32 -10.74 16.23
N PHE A 147 11.66 -9.76 15.63
CA PHE A 147 10.32 -9.96 15.09
C PHE A 147 10.27 -10.56 13.69
N GLU A 148 11.28 -10.33 12.86
CA GLU A 148 11.36 -10.87 11.50
C GLU A 148 11.32 -12.41 11.50
N LYS A 149 11.83 -13.03 12.56
CA LYS A 149 11.88 -14.49 12.74
C LYS A 149 10.81 -15.02 13.69
N LEU A 150 10.01 -14.14 14.29
CA LEU A 150 9.03 -14.51 15.29
C LEU A 150 7.77 -15.06 14.62
N GLU A 151 7.33 -16.24 15.06
CA GLU A 151 6.08 -16.82 14.57
C GLU A 151 4.85 -16.12 15.14
N SER A 152 3.80 -15.95 14.32
CA SER A 152 2.62 -15.16 14.69
C SER A 152 1.83 -15.70 15.89
N HIS A 153 1.98 -17.00 16.21
CA HIS A 153 1.33 -17.63 17.35
C HIS A 153 1.89 -17.16 18.70
N LYS A 154 3.08 -16.52 18.71
CA LYS A 154 3.77 -16.03 19.92
C LYS A 154 3.17 -14.74 20.50
N LEU A 155 2.31 -14.04 19.76
CA LEU A 155 1.56 -12.90 20.26
C LEU A 155 0.06 -13.18 20.30
N SER A 156 -0.62 -12.53 21.25
CA SER A 156 -2.07 -12.47 21.39
C SER A 156 -2.50 -11.14 22.00
N GLY A 157 -3.81 -10.90 22.09
CA GLY A 157 -4.37 -9.75 22.79
C GLY A 157 -3.87 -8.41 22.23
N TYR A 158 -3.70 -7.43 23.12
CA TYR A 158 -3.30 -6.08 22.73
C TYR A 158 -1.85 -5.97 22.23
N ALA A 159 -0.94 -6.86 22.66
CA ALA A 159 0.42 -6.91 22.11
C ALA A 159 0.41 -7.27 20.62
N LEU A 160 -0.37 -8.30 20.22
CA LEU A 160 -0.60 -8.63 18.81
C LEU A 160 -1.23 -7.45 18.06
N HIS A 161 -2.27 -6.83 18.64
CA HIS A 161 -2.99 -5.71 18.01
C HIS A 161 -2.08 -4.53 17.69
N PHE A 162 -1.36 -4.02 18.68
CA PHE A 162 -0.50 -2.85 18.51
C PHE A 162 0.73 -3.16 17.64
N TYR A 163 1.30 -4.36 17.75
CA TYR A 163 2.40 -4.78 16.88
C TYR A 163 1.97 -4.86 15.42
N THR A 164 0.81 -5.44 15.13
CA THR A 164 0.27 -5.49 13.75
C THR A 164 0.04 -4.08 13.21
N LEU A 165 -0.52 -3.17 14.03
CA LEU A 165 -0.70 -1.77 13.65
C LEU A 165 0.64 -1.06 13.41
N ALA A 166 1.67 -1.36 14.21
CA ALA A 166 3.01 -0.82 14.04
C ALA A 166 3.63 -1.22 12.69
N LEU A 167 3.50 -2.50 12.30
CA LEU A 167 3.96 -2.97 10.99
C LEU A 167 3.29 -2.21 9.85
N LEU A 168 1.97 -2.03 9.92
CA LEU A 168 1.21 -1.29 8.90
C LEU A 168 1.62 0.20 8.85
N ASN A 169 1.84 0.84 10.01
CA ASN A 169 2.29 2.23 10.07
C ASN A 169 3.70 2.41 9.47
N ASN A 170 4.57 1.40 9.63
CA ASN A 170 5.95 1.42 9.16
C ASN A 170 6.09 0.91 7.71
N GLY A 171 4.98 0.76 6.97
CA GLY A 171 5.01 0.29 5.57
C GLY A 171 5.39 -1.19 5.39
N LYS A 172 5.49 -1.96 6.48
CA LYS A 172 5.84 -3.40 6.47
C LYS A 172 4.59 -4.26 6.21
N TYR A 173 3.83 -3.93 5.15
CA TYR A 173 2.49 -4.49 4.90
C TYR A 173 2.50 -6.02 4.73
N LYS A 174 3.38 -6.55 3.88
CA LYS A 174 3.50 -8.00 3.66
C LYS A 174 3.83 -8.75 4.96
N ALA A 175 4.71 -8.18 5.80
CA ALA A 175 5.07 -8.76 7.09
C ALA A 175 3.90 -8.74 8.08
N ALA A 176 2.90 -7.86 7.91
CA ALA A 176 1.72 -7.80 8.76
C ALA A 176 0.70 -8.93 8.50
N LEU A 177 0.73 -9.58 7.33
CA LEU A 177 -0.28 -10.57 6.93
C LEU A 177 -0.45 -11.74 7.93
N PRO A 178 0.61 -12.41 8.41
CA PRO A 178 0.45 -13.53 9.36
C PRO A 178 -0.12 -13.09 10.71
N TRP A 179 0.09 -11.83 11.09
CA TRP A 179 -0.40 -11.25 12.34
C TRP A 179 -1.86 -10.82 12.22
N LEU A 180 -2.26 -10.29 11.05
CA LEU A 180 -3.66 -10.06 10.71
C LEU A 180 -4.45 -11.37 10.75
N GLU A 181 -3.96 -12.43 10.11
CA GLU A 181 -4.60 -13.75 10.19
C GLU A 181 -4.74 -14.27 11.63
N ARG A 182 -3.74 -14.02 12.47
CA ARG A 182 -3.80 -14.36 13.89
C ARG A 182 -4.89 -13.58 14.61
N LEU A 183 -5.07 -12.28 14.32
CA LEU A 183 -6.09 -11.43 14.95
C LEU A 183 -7.51 -11.96 14.76
N LYS A 184 -7.80 -12.72 13.69
CA LYS A 184 -9.09 -13.40 13.50
C LYS A 184 -9.49 -14.28 14.70
N LYS A 185 -8.51 -14.88 15.40
CA LYS A 185 -8.75 -15.71 16.60
C LYS A 185 -8.81 -14.91 17.91
N ASN A 186 -8.39 -13.65 17.88
CA ASN A 186 -8.29 -12.80 19.07
C ASN A 186 -9.30 -11.64 19.08
N THR A 187 -10.06 -11.42 18.01
CA THR A 187 -11.06 -10.36 17.88
C THR A 187 -12.41 -10.95 17.47
N SER A 188 -13.49 -10.17 17.59
CA SER A 188 -14.74 -10.53 16.93
C SER A 188 -14.56 -10.42 15.41
N ILE A 189 -15.32 -11.22 14.66
CA ILE A 189 -15.24 -11.19 13.18
C ILE A 189 -15.56 -9.81 12.60
N GLN A 190 -16.44 -9.04 13.25
CA GLN A 190 -16.76 -7.67 12.87
C GLN A 190 -15.53 -6.75 13.01
N ILE A 191 -14.84 -6.82 14.15
CA ILE A 191 -13.61 -6.06 14.40
C ILE A 191 -12.52 -6.46 13.40
N PHE A 192 -12.35 -7.77 13.18
CA PHE A 192 -11.37 -8.30 12.24
C PHE A 192 -11.56 -7.73 10.82
N ILE A 193 -12.80 -7.72 10.30
CA ILE A 193 -13.09 -7.17 8.97
C ILE A 193 -12.85 -5.65 8.91
N GLU A 194 -13.15 -4.91 9.97
CA GLU A 194 -12.82 -3.48 10.04
C GLU A 194 -11.30 -3.24 10.02
N ASP A 195 -10.54 -4.08 10.71
CA ASP A 195 -9.07 -4.03 10.73
C ASP A 195 -8.47 -4.40 9.38
N LEU A 196 -9.00 -5.42 8.69
CA LEU A 196 -8.60 -5.76 7.33
C LEU A 196 -8.87 -4.63 6.34
N GLN A 197 -10.04 -3.98 6.43
CA GLN A 197 -10.36 -2.83 5.57
C GLN A 197 -9.39 -1.68 5.80
N LYS A 198 -9.02 -1.40 7.06
CA LYS A 198 -8.00 -0.39 7.36
C LYS A 198 -6.63 -0.79 6.80
N ALA A 199 -6.20 -2.03 6.99
CA ALA A 199 -4.94 -2.55 6.46
C ALA A 199 -4.89 -2.50 4.93
N PHE A 200 -6.00 -2.80 4.26
CA PHE A 200 -6.15 -2.70 2.81
C PHE A 200 -5.88 -1.26 2.32
N ILE A 201 -6.54 -0.29 2.95
CA ILE A 201 -6.37 1.13 2.59
C ILE A 201 -4.96 1.63 2.92
N MET A 202 -4.35 1.18 4.02
CA MET A 202 -2.96 1.51 4.34
C MET A 202 -1.99 0.95 3.30
N SER A 203 -2.18 -0.30 2.86
CA SER A 203 -1.36 -0.93 1.82
C SER A 203 -1.51 -0.24 0.46
N GLU A 204 -2.73 0.15 0.07
CA GLU A 204 -2.98 0.89 -1.18
C GLU A 204 -2.31 2.27 -1.17
N ASN A 205 -2.47 3.03 -0.08
CA ASN A 205 -1.82 4.32 0.09
C ASN A 205 -0.29 4.21 0.06
N GLY A 206 0.25 3.15 0.68
CA GLY A 206 1.67 2.80 0.66
C GLY A 206 2.16 2.22 -0.67
N ARG A 207 1.29 2.08 -1.67
CA ARG A 207 1.57 1.50 -3.00
C ARG A 207 2.03 0.03 -2.99
N ASP A 208 1.82 -0.70 -1.89
CA ASP A 208 1.98 -2.16 -1.86
C ASP A 208 0.68 -2.82 -2.33
N PHE A 209 0.48 -2.75 -3.64
CA PHE A 209 -0.73 -3.27 -4.28
C PHE A 209 -0.83 -4.80 -4.22
N GLU A 210 0.30 -5.51 -4.20
CA GLU A 210 0.30 -6.97 -4.06
C GLU A 210 -0.25 -7.42 -2.71
N THR A 211 0.13 -6.72 -1.63
CA THR A 211 -0.45 -6.95 -0.30
C THR A 211 -1.89 -6.43 -0.23
N ALA A 212 -2.19 -5.26 -0.83
CA ALA A 212 -3.55 -4.73 -0.87
C ALA A 212 -4.55 -5.71 -1.51
N VAL A 213 -4.20 -6.34 -2.64
CA VAL A 213 -5.09 -7.32 -3.27
C VAL A 213 -5.28 -8.57 -2.40
N GLN A 214 -4.23 -9.03 -1.68
CA GLN A 214 -4.37 -10.14 -0.73
C GLN A 214 -5.31 -9.80 0.43
N LEU A 215 -5.23 -8.57 0.96
CA LEU A 215 -6.14 -8.10 2.01
C LEU A 215 -7.57 -7.99 1.48
N LEU A 216 -7.77 -7.52 0.25
CA LEU A 216 -9.09 -7.48 -0.39
C LEU A 216 -9.67 -8.88 -0.56
N SER A 217 -8.85 -9.86 -0.96
CA SER A 217 -9.22 -11.27 -0.98
C SER A 217 -9.70 -11.76 0.40
N MET A 218 -8.95 -11.48 1.46
CA MET A 218 -9.33 -11.84 2.83
C MET A 218 -10.63 -11.18 3.29
N ILE A 219 -10.87 -9.91 2.92
CA ILE A 219 -12.12 -9.18 3.20
C ILE A 219 -13.30 -9.87 2.51
N CYS A 220 -13.17 -10.19 1.22
CA CYS A 220 -14.19 -10.89 0.44
C CYS A 220 -14.55 -12.25 1.05
N THR A 221 -13.55 -13.09 1.33
CA THR A 221 -13.76 -14.40 1.96
C THR A 221 -14.45 -14.27 3.32
N SER A 222 -13.97 -13.34 4.16
CA SER A 222 -14.54 -13.13 5.50
C SER A 222 -15.98 -12.60 5.45
N LYS A 223 -16.27 -11.70 4.48
CA LYS A 223 -17.62 -11.21 4.21
C LYS A 223 -18.56 -12.36 3.87
N THR A 224 -18.22 -13.19 2.88
CA THR A 224 -19.13 -14.25 2.42
C THR A 224 -19.33 -15.32 3.48
N GLN A 225 -18.28 -15.71 4.20
CA GLN A 225 -18.36 -16.75 5.24
C GLN A 225 -19.22 -16.35 6.45
N ASN A 226 -19.41 -15.05 6.71
CA ASN A 226 -20.04 -14.57 7.95
C ASN A 226 -21.20 -13.59 7.71
N ASP A 227 -21.55 -13.32 6.45
CA ASP A 227 -22.55 -12.32 6.02
C ASP A 227 -22.39 -10.94 6.66
N ILE A 228 -21.16 -10.42 6.64
CA ILE A 228 -20.82 -9.13 7.28
C ILE A 228 -20.83 -7.98 6.28
N LYS A 229 -21.21 -6.80 6.76
CA LYS A 229 -21.16 -5.55 5.97
C LYS A 229 -19.72 -5.08 5.80
N ILE A 230 -19.41 -4.61 4.59
CA ILE A 230 -18.15 -3.95 4.24
C ILE A 230 -18.44 -2.52 3.79
N ASP A 231 -17.47 -1.63 3.98
CA ASP A 231 -17.49 -0.28 3.41
C ASP A 231 -17.12 -0.36 1.93
N GLU A 232 -18.13 -0.74 1.14
CA GLU A 232 -18.00 -0.94 -0.28
C GLU A 232 -17.51 0.34 -0.99
N SER A 233 -17.98 1.51 -0.55
CA SER A 233 -17.62 2.80 -1.15
C SER A 233 -16.13 3.10 -1.07
N ARG A 234 -15.52 2.82 0.10
CA ARG A 234 -14.10 3.07 0.33
C ARG A 234 -13.23 2.03 -0.37
N ILE A 235 -13.68 0.77 -0.40
CA ILE A 235 -12.99 -0.29 -1.14
C ILE A 235 -12.99 0.03 -2.64
N ASP A 236 -14.14 0.46 -3.16
CA ASP A 236 -14.32 0.83 -4.56
C ASP A 236 -13.41 1.99 -4.98
N PHE A 237 -13.30 3.04 -4.16
CA PHE A 237 -12.37 4.13 -4.42
C PHE A 237 -10.91 3.67 -4.51
N ALA A 238 -10.47 2.82 -3.58
CA ALA A 238 -9.12 2.27 -3.59
C ALA A 238 -8.87 1.38 -4.81
N VAL A 239 -9.85 0.55 -5.21
CA VAL A 239 -9.75 -0.26 -6.43
C VAL A 239 -9.65 0.62 -7.68
N ILE A 240 -10.40 1.72 -7.78
CA ILE A 240 -10.24 2.69 -8.88
C ILE A 240 -8.83 3.27 -8.91
N SER A 241 -8.27 3.66 -7.76
CA SER A 241 -6.90 4.16 -7.63
C SER A 241 -5.88 3.13 -8.16
N MET A 242 -6.02 1.86 -7.75
CA MET A 242 -5.17 0.76 -8.21
C MET A 242 -5.28 0.52 -9.72
N ILE A 243 -6.49 0.56 -10.27
CA ILE A 243 -6.74 0.44 -11.72
C ILE A 243 -6.05 1.56 -12.48
N LYS A 244 -6.20 2.81 -12.03
CA LYS A 244 -5.56 3.98 -12.65
C LYS A 244 -4.03 3.90 -12.63
N LYS A 245 -3.46 3.19 -11.65
CA LYS A 245 -2.01 2.94 -11.53
C LYS A 245 -1.55 1.67 -12.27
N GLY A 246 -2.42 1.03 -13.07
CA GLY A 246 -2.06 -0.12 -13.92
C GLY A 246 -2.24 -1.51 -13.29
N TYR A 247 -2.75 -1.63 -12.07
CA TYR A 247 -2.82 -2.90 -11.32
C TYR A 247 -4.09 -3.74 -11.57
N ILE A 248 -4.81 -3.45 -12.66
CA ILE A 248 -6.05 -4.16 -13.02
C ILE A 248 -5.82 -5.66 -13.30
N SER A 249 -4.68 -6.04 -13.88
CA SER A 249 -4.36 -7.44 -14.14
C SER A 249 -4.14 -8.23 -12.84
N THR A 250 -3.41 -7.67 -11.87
CA THR A 250 -3.24 -8.24 -10.53
C THR A 250 -4.57 -8.39 -9.82
N LEU A 251 -5.39 -7.33 -9.82
CA LEU A 251 -6.74 -7.36 -9.24
C LEU A 251 -7.58 -8.49 -9.84
N LYS A 252 -7.66 -8.56 -11.17
CA LYS A 252 -8.41 -9.60 -11.88
C LYS A 252 -7.91 -10.99 -11.52
N ASN A 253 -6.61 -11.24 -11.64
CA ASN A 253 -6.05 -12.58 -11.51
C ASN A 253 -6.16 -13.11 -10.08
N LYS A 254 -5.91 -12.27 -9.08
CA LYS A 254 -5.93 -12.70 -7.68
C LYS A 254 -7.34 -12.76 -7.08
N LEU A 255 -8.28 -11.96 -7.56
CA LEU A 255 -9.67 -12.01 -7.10
C LEU A 255 -10.51 -13.03 -7.87
N ALA A 256 -10.11 -13.44 -9.09
CA ALA A 256 -10.86 -14.40 -9.90
C ALA A 256 -11.20 -15.71 -9.16
N PRO A 257 -10.29 -16.36 -8.41
CA PRO A 257 -10.64 -17.57 -7.65
C PRO A 257 -11.79 -17.34 -6.69
N ILE A 258 -11.74 -16.25 -5.92
CA ILE A 258 -12.74 -15.91 -4.89
C ILE A 258 -14.06 -15.50 -5.53
N LEU A 259 -14.04 -14.72 -6.62
CA LEU A 259 -15.25 -14.34 -7.35
C LEU A 259 -15.92 -15.53 -8.06
N ASN A 260 -15.15 -16.57 -8.39
CA ASN A 260 -15.68 -17.80 -8.96
C ASN A 260 -16.25 -18.73 -7.90
N GLU A 261 -15.60 -18.82 -6.74
CA GLU A 261 -16.09 -19.56 -5.57
C GLU A 261 -17.38 -18.92 -5.01
N PHE A 262 -17.45 -17.58 -5.02
CA PHE A 262 -18.53 -16.79 -4.43
C PHE A 262 -19.13 -15.79 -5.45
N PRO A 263 -20.03 -16.25 -6.34
CA PRO A 263 -20.56 -15.43 -7.45
C PRO A 263 -21.33 -14.19 -7.02
N GLU A 264 -21.90 -14.16 -5.82
CA GLU A 264 -22.62 -13.00 -5.28
C GLU A 264 -21.74 -11.78 -5.10
N LEU A 265 -20.43 -11.97 -4.88
CA LEU A 265 -19.45 -10.89 -4.80
C LEU A 265 -19.33 -10.10 -6.12
N LYS A 266 -19.68 -10.70 -7.26
CA LYS A 266 -19.71 -10.01 -8.56
C LYS A 266 -20.73 -8.85 -8.60
N LYS A 267 -21.66 -8.79 -7.64
CA LYS A 267 -22.65 -7.70 -7.53
C LYS A 267 -22.06 -6.44 -6.89
N LEU A 268 -20.94 -6.56 -6.18
CA LEU A 268 -20.25 -5.43 -5.52
C LEU A 268 -19.67 -4.48 -6.58
N SER A 269 -19.75 -3.18 -6.33
CA SER A 269 -19.30 -2.10 -7.21
C SER A 269 -17.86 -2.26 -7.66
N PHE A 270 -16.93 -2.53 -6.73
CA PHE A 270 -15.52 -2.71 -7.09
C PHE A 270 -15.29 -3.92 -8.02
N ALA A 271 -16.05 -5.01 -7.84
CA ALA A 271 -15.95 -6.20 -8.69
C ALA A 271 -16.51 -5.93 -10.10
N LYS A 272 -17.61 -5.17 -10.19
CA LYS A 272 -18.14 -4.67 -11.47
C LYS A 272 -17.10 -3.81 -12.18
N ARG A 273 -16.45 -2.88 -11.49
CA ARG A 273 -15.39 -2.04 -12.09
C ARG A 273 -14.22 -2.85 -12.61
N ILE A 274 -13.71 -3.82 -11.83
CA ILE A 274 -12.64 -4.70 -12.31
C ILE A 274 -13.06 -5.41 -13.60
N THR A 275 -14.30 -5.88 -13.68
CA THR A 275 -14.85 -6.53 -14.88
C THR A 275 -14.94 -5.56 -16.06
N GLU A 276 -15.54 -4.37 -15.85
CA GLU A 276 -15.68 -3.32 -16.87
C GLU A 276 -14.32 -2.88 -17.43
N TYR A 277 -13.36 -2.56 -16.56
CA TYR A 277 -12.02 -2.17 -16.97
C TYR A 277 -11.26 -3.30 -17.64
N THR A 278 -11.46 -4.56 -17.22
CA THR A 278 -10.90 -5.72 -17.91
C THR A 278 -11.49 -5.88 -19.31
N MET A 279 -12.79 -5.65 -19.47
CA MET A 279 -13.44 -5.69 -20.80
C MET A 279 -12.94 -4.57 -21.70
N ILE A 280 -12.75 -3.36 -21.17
CA ILE A 280 -12.13 -2.24 -21.89
C ILE A 280 -10.69 -2.58 -22.27
N GLN A 281 -9.91 -3.18 -21.37
CA GLN A 281 -8.56 -3.65 -21.69
C GLN A 281 -8.57 -4.75 -22.76
N ASN A 282 -9.50 -5.69 -22.69
CA ASN A 282 -9.61 -6.79 -23.64
C ASN A 282 -10.14 -6.34 -25.01
N SER A 283 -11.03 -5.35 -25.07
CA SER A 283 -11.45 -4.71 -26.32
C SER A 283 -10.33 -3.84 -26.91
N SER A 284 -9.50 -3.22 -26.05
CA SER A 284 -8.25 -2.56 -26.47
C SER A 284 -7.13 -3.54 -26.87
N LYS A 285 -7.19 -4.81 -26.45
CA LYS A 285 -6.25 -5.88 -26.83
C LYS A 285 -6.45 -6.41 -28.26
N ARG A 286 -7.40 -5.88 -29.03
CA ARG A 286 -7.37 -6.04 -30.49
C ARG A 286 -6.28 -5.22 -31.18
N SER A 287 -5.48 -4.44 -30.44
CA SER A 287 -4.26 -3.80 -30.93
C SER A 287 -3.08 -4.08 -29.97
N SER A 288 -2.53 -5.30 -30.02
CA SER A 288 -1.48 -5.78 -29.10
C SER A 288 -0.07 -5.29 -29.47
N GLY A 289 0.09 -4.00 -29.71
CA GLY A 289 1.39 -3.36 -29.93
C GLY A 289 1.74 -2.42 -28.78
N PRO A 290 3.03 -2.11 -28.57
CA PRO A 290 3.46 -1.00 -27.72
C PRO A 290 2.68 0.28 -28.06
N ILE A 291 2.38 1.09 -27.04
CA ILE A 291 1.53 2.28 -27.17
C ILE A 291 2.38 3.54 -27.19
N VAL A 292 2.05 4.45 -28.12
CA VAL A 292 2.57 5.81 -28.16
C VAL A 292 1.42 6.81 -28.06
N TRP A 293 1.58 7.78 -27.15
CA TRP A 293 0.74 8.95 -27.07
C TRP A 293 1.30 10.02 -27.98
N VAL A 294 0.49 10.48 -28.93
CA VAL A 294 0.88 11.48 -29.92
C VAL A 294 0.06 12.74 -29.70
N LYS A 295 0.70 13.78 -29.16
CA LYS A 295 0.11 15.12 -29.08
C LYS A 295 0.37 15.86 -30.39
N VAL A 296 -0.68 16.33 -31.05
CA VAL A 296 -0.59 17.15 -32.27
C VAL A 296 -1.19 18.51 -31.97
N GLN A 297 -0.38 19.56 -32.13
CA GLN A 297 -0.81 20.95 -32.06
C GLN A 297 -0.84 21.54 -33.47
N VAL A 298 -1.98 22.09 -33.86
CA VAL A 298 -2.15 22.81 -35.13
C VAL A 298 -1.89 24.28 -34.86
N ILE A 299 -0.84 24.83 -35.45
CA ILE A 299 -0.38 26.19 -35.20
C ILE A 299 -0.52 27.02 -36.48
N LYS A 300 -1.17 28.17 -36.39
CA LYS A 300 -1.16 29.19 -37.44
C LYS A 300 0.06 30.09 -37.22
N ALA A 301 0.91 30.17 -38.23
CA ALA A 301 2.09 31.03 -38.23
C ALA A 301 2.00 32.11 -39.32
N ASP A 302 2.38 33.34 -38.97
CA ASP A 302 2.54 34.44 -39.91
C ASP A 302 3.69 35.38 -39.52
N ASN A 303 4.04 36.28 -40.43
CA ASN A 303 5.10 37.27 -40.26
C ASN A 303 4.58 38.72 -40.25
N LYS A 304 3.26 38.90 -40.07
CA LYS A 304 2.61 40.22 -40.14
C LYS A 304 2.32 40.81 -38.77
N THR A 305 2.17 39.94 -37.79
CA THR A 305 1.82 40.29 -36.40
C THR A 305 2.88 39.76 -35.44
N ASN A 306 2.89 40.25 -34.20
CA ASN A 306 3.79 39.80 -33.13
C ASN A 306 2.99 39.18 -31.99
N TYR A 307 2.16 38.17 -32.31
CA TYR A 307 1.31 37.49 -31.32
C TYR A 307 1.82 36.08 -31.07
N ILE A 308 1.98 35.71 -29.81
CA ILE A 308 2.36 34.36 -29.41
C ILE A 308 1.29 33.86 -28.44
N ASP A 309 0.67 32.74 -28.79
CA ASP A 309 -0.25 32.07 -27.89
C ASP A 309 0.50 31.61 -26.62
N PRO A 310 0.01 31.93 -25.40
CA PRO A 310 0.68 31.54 -24.16
C PRO A 310 0.98 30.04 -24.06
N GLU A 311 0.14 29.17 -24.63
CA GLU A 311 0.36 27.72 -24.64
C GLU A 311 1.55 27.29 -25.55
N LEU A 312 2.01 28.19 -26.40
CA LEU A 312 3.15 28.01 -27.28
C LEU A 312 4.40 28.74 -26.78
N ALA A 313 4.37 29.40 -25.62
CA ALA A 313 5.50 30.22 -25.14
C ALA A 313 6.82 29.44 -25.05
N ILE A 314 6.78 28.19 -24.59
CA ILE A 314 7.97 27.30 -24.54
C ILE A 314 8.43 26.95 -25.96
N ALA A 315 7.49 26.53 -26.81
CA ALA A 315 7.76 26.14 -28.19
C ALA A 315 8.25 27.32 -29.06
N TYR A 316 7.86 28.55 -28.73
CA TYR A 316 8.25 29.76 -29.46
C TYR A 316 9.77 29.92 -29.52
N SER A 317 10.47 29.66 -28.41
CA SER A 317 11.94 29.76 -28.34
C SER A 317 12.67 28.81 -29.30
N GLU A 318 12.06 27.66 -29.61
CA GLU A 318 12.56 26.64 -30.55
C GLU A 318 12.15 26.97 -31.99
N LEU A 319 10.89 27.37 -32.18
CA LEU A 319 10.30 27.65 -33.47
C LEU A 319 10.88 28.92 -34.12
N GLN A 320 11.10 29.99 -33.34
CA GLN A 320 11.64 31.26 -33.84
C GLN A 320 13.06 31.11 -34.40
N LYS A 321 13.90 30.26 -33.80
CA LYS A 321 15.28 30.02 -34.27
C LYS A 321 15.31 29.32 -35.63
N THR A 322 14.26 28.56 -35.93
CA THR A 322 14.21 27.66 -37.10
C THR A 322 13.36 28.23 -38.23
N LEU A 323 12.36 29.05 -37.91
CA LEU A 323 11.34 29.53 -38.84
C LEU A 323 11.23 31.06 -38.74
N ASN A 324 11.23 31.74 -39.89
CA ASN A 324 11.13 33.20 -39.98
C ASN A 324 9.67 33.71 -39.84
N TYR A 325 9.00 33.34 -38.74
CA TYR A 325 7.64 33.81 -38.39
C TYR A 325 7.68 34.59 -37.08
N SER A 326 6.85 35.63 -37.00
CA SER A 326 6.75 36.52 -35.83
C SER A 326 5.46 36.31 -35.03
N SER A 327 4.51 35.56 -35.58
CA SER A 327 3.22 35.25 -34.96
C SER A 327 2.95 33.75 -34.95
N PHE A 328 2.50 33.22 -33.81
CA PHE A 328 2.10 31.82 -33.63
C PHE A 328 0.82 31.75 -32.80
N LYS A 329 -0.26 31.25 -33.40
CA LYS A 329 -1.57 31.05 -32.75
C LYS A 329 -1.95 29.57 -32.74
N LEU A 330 -2.33 29.04 -31.59
CA LEU A 330 -2.84 27.67 -31.49
C LEU A 330 -4.26 27.61 -32.07
N LEU A 331 -4.50 26.70 -33.02
CA LEU A 331 -5.82 26.49 -33.63
C LEU A 331 -6.54 25.28 -33.04
N ASP A 332 -5.81 24.19 -32.80
CA ASP A 332 -6.33 22.96 -32.22
C ASP A 332 -5.19 22.19 -31.52
N SER A 333 -5.52 21.37 -30.54
CA SER A 333 -4.58 20.49 -29.85
C SER A 333 -5.29 19.19 -29.51
N LYS A 334 -4.78 18.06 -30.04
CA LYS A 334 -5.34 16.74 -29.77
C LYS A 334 -4.26 15.76 -29.35
N VAL A 335 -4.67 14.82 -28.52
CA VAL A 335 -3.82 13.71 -28.09
C VAL A 335 -4.44 12.42 -28.61
N PHE A 336 -3.64 11.63 -29.32
CA PHE A 336 -4.02 10.33 -29.84
C PHE A 336 -3.26 9.25 -29.08
N ARG A 337 -3.93 8.13 -28.83
CA ARG A 337 -3.31 6.91 -28.32
C ARG A 337 -3.22 5.94 -29.49
N LEU A 338 -2.01 5.64 -29.93
CA LEU A 338 -1.76 4.80 -31.11
C LEU A 338 -0.91 3.57 -30.76
N THR A 339 -1.17 2.49 -31.46
CA THR A 339 -0.34 1.29 -31.54
C THR A 339 0.09 1.06 -32.99
N ALA A 340 1.06 0.18 -33.24
CA ALA A 340 1.51 -0.10 -34.59
C ALA A 340 0.35 -0.59 -35.48
N GLY A 341 0.12 0.12 -36.60
CA GLY A 341 -0.98 -0.08 -37.54
C GLY A 341 -2.15 0.90 -37.36
N ASP A 342 -2.25 1.59 -36.23
CA ASP A 342 -3.35 2.54 -35.99
C ASP A 342 -3.25 3.79 -36.86
N GLU A 343 -4.41 4.29 -37.26
CA GLU A 343 -4.59 5.54 -38.01
C GLU A 343 -5.42 6.53 -37.19
N ALA A 344 -4.92 7.74 -37.01
CA ALA A 344 -5.65 8.87 -36.45
C ALA A 344 -5.86 9.97 -37.49
N LYS A 345 -7.07 10.54 -37.50
CA LYS A 345 -7.44 11.65 -38.40
C LYS A 345 -7.60 12.95 -37.61
N LEU A 346 -7.04 14.01 -38.17
CA LEU A 346 -7.11 15.37 -37.65
C LEU A 346 -7.64 16.31 -38.73
N ASN A 347 -8.81 16.89 -38.50
CA ASN A 347 -9.35 17.92 -39.37
C ASN A 347 -8.70 19.27 -39.01
N ILE A 348 -7.86 19.79 -39.91
CA ILE A 348 -7.17 21.08 -39.73
C ILE A 348 -8.08 22.24 -40.15
N SER A 349 -8.84 22.05 -41.23
CA SER A 349 -9.87 22.99 -41.71
C SER A 349 -10.89 22.24 -42.57
N SER A 350 -11.94 22.92 -43.03
CA SER A 350 -12.96 22.31 -43.90
C SER A 350 -12.43 21.70 -45.22
N LYS A 351 -11.18 22.00 -45.60
CA LYS A 351 -10.56 21.54 -46.85
C LYS A 351 -9.24 20.79 -46.64
N ILE A 352 -8.68 20.76 -45.43
CA ILE A 352 -7.36 20.22 -45.13
C ILE A 352 -7.47 19.25 -43.96
N ASN A 353 -7.00 18.02 -44.18
CA ASN A 353 -6.96 16.97 -43.17
C ASN A 353 -5.55 16.43 -43.05
N ALA A 354 -5.18 16.00 -41.85
CA ALA A 354 -3.98 15.23 -41.60
C ALA A 354 -4.35 13.83 -41.11
N GLU A 355 -3.58 12.84 -41.54
CA GLU A 355 -3.65 11.45 -41.11
C GLU A 355 -2.31 11.07 -40.50
N LEU A 356 -2.35 10.47 -39.32
CA LEU A 356 -1.19 9.94 -38.61
C LEU A 356 -1.33 8.43 -38.56
N ILE A 357 -0.39 7.71 -39.17
CA ILE A 357 -0.37 6.24 -39.17
C ILE A 357 0.87 5.80 -38.40
N ALA A 358 0.67 5.05 -37.32
CA ALA A 358 1.77 4.50 -36.56
C ALA A 358 2.36 3.29 -37.30
N LEU A 359 3.53 3.46 -37.92
CA LEU A 359 4.18 2.38 -38.67
C LEU A 359 4.92 1.40 -37.76
N LYS A 360 5.52 1.90 -36.68
CA LYS A 360 6.26 1.12 -35.68
C LYS A 360 6.18 1.81 -34.33
N VAL A 361 5.95 1.05 -33.27
CA VAL A 361 6.00 1.55 -31.90
C VAL A 361 6.76 0.53 -31.05
N ASN A 362 7.75 0.99 -30.29
CA ASN A 362 8.42 0.20 -29.25
C ASN A 362 8.84 1.11 -28.09
N ASP A 363 9.48 0.55 -27.07
CA ASP A 363 9.79 1.26 -25.82
C ASP A 363 10.78 2.43 -25.98
N THR A 364 11.47 2.52 -27.13
CA THR A 364 12.56 3.49 -27.37
C THR A 364 12.28 4.45 -28.53
N ILE A 365 11.60 3.97 -29.58
CA ILE A 365 11.37 4.69 -30.83
C ILE A 365 9.96 4.45 -31.34
N SER A 366 9.37 5.51 -31.90
CA SER A 366 8.10 5.49 -32.61
C SER A 366 8.30 6.02 -34.03
N ARG A 367 7.80 5.28 -35.04
CA ARG A 367 7.74 5.72 -36.43
C ARG A 367 6.31 6.07 -36.81
N LEU A 368 6.10 7.32 -37.19
CA LEU A 368 4.80 7.84 -37.60
C LEU A 368 4.86 8.29 -39.05
N LYS A 369 3.97 7.76 -39.90
CA LYS A 369 3.70 8.32 -41.22
C LYS A 369 2.66 9.43 -41.06
N ILE A 370 2.93 10.59 -41.65
CA ILE A 370 2.05 11.74 -41.60
C ILE A 370 1.71 12.13 -43.02
N ILE A 371 0.41 12.12 -43.34
CA ILE A 371 -0.13 12.47 -44.65
C ILE A 371 -1.01 13.70 -44.47
N ILE A 372 -0.81 14.74 -45.28
CA ILE A 372 -1.70 15.90 -45.33
C ILE A 372 -2.37 15.92 -46.70
N SER A 373 -3.70 16.05 -46.69
CA SER A 373 -4.52 16.11 -47.89
C SER A 373 -5.32 17.40 -47.95
N GLN A 374 -5.38 18.01 -49.13
CA GLN A 374 -6.23 19.15 -49.42
C GLN A 374 -7.25 18.79 -50.50
N LYS A 375 -8.56 18.97 -50.21
CA LYS A 375 -9.66 18.59 -51.12
C LYS A 375 -9.52 17.15 -51.68
N ARG A 376 -9.15 16.19 -50.83
CA ARG A 376 -8.90 14.77 -51.18
C ARG A 376 -7.67 14.51 -52.07
N LYS A 377 -6.82 15.50 -52.31
CA LYS A 377 -5.51 15.33 -52.95
C LYS A 377 -4.42 15.33 -51.87
N GLU A 378 -3.59 14.30 -51.84
CA GLU A 378 -2.37 14.28 -51.01
C GLU A 378 -1.44 15.40 -51.45
N ILE A 379 -1.01 16.22 -50.51
CA ILE A 379 -0.13 17.38 -50.74
C ILE A 379 1.16 17.29 -49.94
N PHE A 380 1.22 16.39 -48.96
CA PHE A 380 2.39 16.13 -48.15
C PHE A 380 2.34 14.73 -47.56
N ASN A 381 3.48 14.06 -47.51
CA ASN A 381 3.62 12.71 -46.98
C ASN A 381 5.05 12.52 -46.49
N THR A 382 5.20 12.22 -45.20
CA THR A 382 6.50 12.03 -44.57
C THR A 382 6.45 10.92 -43.53
N ILE A 383 7.61 10.42 -43.14
CA ILE A 383 7.76 9.49 -42.03
C ILE A 383 8.71 10.14 -41.03
N ILE A 384 8.28 10.25 -39.78
CA ILE A 384 9.09 10.74 -38.68
C ILE A 384 9.44 9.57 -37.76
N GLU A 385 10.69 9.51 -37.32
CA GLU A 385 11.13 8.65 -36.21
C GLU A 385 11.36 9.56 -35.00
N SER A 386 10.75 9.20 -33.88
CA SER A 386 10.75 10.03 -32.67
C SER A 386 11.00 9.17 -31.44
N ILE A 387 11.72 9.73 -30.47
CA ILE A 387 11.95 9.14 -29.14
C ILE A 387 10.91 9.65 -28.16
N ASP A 388 10.93 9.14 -26.93
CA ASP A 388 10.10 9.65 -25.84
C ASP A 388 10.38 11.13 -25.56
N GLY A 389 9.32 11.94 -25.49
CA GLY A 389 9.40 13.40 -25.39
C GLY A 389 9.87 14.11 -26.67
N GLY A 390 10.14 13.37 -27.76
CA GLY A 390 10.59 13.92 -29.03
C GLY A 390 9.54 14.85 -29.67
N VAL A 391 10.02 15.96 -30.24
CA VAL A 391 9.19 16.99 -30.88
C VAL A 391 9.60 17.18 -32.32
N THR A 392 8.64 17.04 -33.24
CA THR A 392 8.84 17.32 -34.66
C THR A 392 7.84 18.37 -35.13
N THR A 393 8.34 19.43 -35.77
CA THR A 393 7.48 20.45 -36.39
C THR A 393 7.48 20.27 -37.89
N ILE A 394 6.30 20.15 -38.48
CA ILE A 394 6.08 19.94 -39.90
C ILE A 394 5.44 21.19 -40.50
N GLY A 395 6.08 21.77 -41.50
CA GLY A 395 5.51 22.83 -42.31
C GLY A 395 4.40 22.30 -43.20
N GLY A 396 3.17 22.78 -43.00
CA GLY A 396 2.00 22.43 -43.79
C GLY A 396 1.76 23.37 -44.98
N PRO A 397 0.67 23.15 -45.73
CA PRO A 397 0.32 23.94 -46.91
C PRO A 397 0.12 25.43 -46.59
N GLN A 398 0.61 26.29 -47.48
CA GLN A 398 0.37 27.72 -47.42
C GLN A 398 -1.10 28.03 -47.72
N THR A 399 -1.73 28.84 -46.87
CA THR A 399 -3.09 29.33 -47.11
C THR A 399 -3.09 30.86 -47.12
N ARG A 400 -3.29 31.47 -48.30
CA ARG A 400 -3.56 32.91 -48.50
C ARG A 400 -2.70 33.89 -47.66
N GLN A 401 -1.43 33.55 -47.38
CA GLN A 401 -0.40 34.28 -46.59
C GLN A 401 -0.17 33.83 -45.13
N THR A 402 -0.80 32.74 -44.69
CA THR A 402 -0.55 32.12 -43.37
C THR A 402 -0.10 30.68 -43.55
N HIS A 403 0.85 30.25 -42.73
CA HIS A 403 1.37 28.88 -42.74
C HIS A 403 0.71 28.09 -41.61
N ILE A 404 0.33 26.86 -41.90
CA ILE A 404 -0.10 25.93 -40.86
C ILE A 404 1.11 25.06 -40.52
N LEU A 405 1.45 24.99 -39.25
CA LEU A 405 2.47 24.10 -38.72
C LEU A 405 1.79 23.02 -37.91
N LEU A 406 2.25 21.79 -38.04
CA LEU A 406 1.89 20.68 -37.17
C LEU A 406 3.06 20.39 -36.25
N ARG A 407 2.89 20.67 -34.95
CA ARG A 407 3.86 20.28 -33.93
C ARG A 407 3.40 18.96 -33.33
N VAL A 408 4.17 17.91 -33.58
CA VAL A 408 3.90 16.54 -33.15
C VAL A 408 4.87 16.19 -32.02
N THR A 409 4.34 15.77 -30.87
CA THR A 409 5.12 15.30 -29.72
C THR A 409 4.71 13.89 -29.37
N THR A 410 5.68 13.01 -29.16
CA THR A 410 5.46 11.59 -28.84
C THR A 410 5.85 11.28 -27.40
N TYR A 411 5.01 10.53 -26.69
CA TYR A 411 5.29 10.01 -25.35
C TYR A 411 5.05 8.50 -25.32
N ASN A 412 6.01 7.74 -24.80
CA ASN A 412 5.85 6.31 -24.60
C ASN A 412 5.04 6.05 -23.31
N GLU A 413 4.36 4.90 -23.22
CA GLU A 413 3.42 4.57 -22.13
C GLU A 413 4.03 4.65 -20.71
N TYR A 414 5.34 4.53 -20.57
CA TYR A 414 6.04 4.54 -19.28
C TYR A 414 6.38 5.94 -18.73
N SER A 415 6.05 7.01 -19.45
CA SER A 415 6.53 8.37 -19.15
C SER A 415 5.44 9.37 -18.76
N LEU A 416 4.21 8.91 -18.47
CA LEU A 416 3.07 9.75 -18.06
C LEU A 416 2.59 9.48 -16.63
#